data_AF-A0A455UCG3-F1
#
_entry.id   AF-A0A455UCG3-F1
#
_cell.length_a   1.000
_cell.length_b   1.000
_cell.length_c   1.000
_cell.angle_alpha   90.00
_cell.angle_beta   90.00
_cell.angle_gamma   90.00
#
_symmetry.space_group_name_H-M   'P 1'
#
loop_
_entity.id
_entity.type
_entity.pdbx_description
1 polymer ?
#
loop_
_entity_poly.entity_id
_entity_poly.type
_entity_poly.pdbx_seq_one_letter_code
_entity_poly.pdbx_strand_id
1 'polypeptide(L)'
;MTSKASSATPLNLAQKLISDHLISGEMLPDSEIALRIDQALLQDVLGTLVMLELEAMGIDRVHTQPSVQYIDHGLVQADHLNAETYLFLKSACERFGVWYSGPGNGISHPVHMENFGVPGQSLVGCDSHTTSAGALGMLAIGAGGIEVAMAMAGEPLYITMPRIWGVRLEGRLPDWVSAKDVVLELLRRHGVSGGKNSILEFYGPGLDELSAMDRLVIANMGTEMGATTSVFPSDASTRRFMAARGAKAIGSR
;
A
#
# COMPACT_ATOMS: atom_id res chain seq x y z
N MET A 1 -41.65 -9.86 -23.26
CA MET A 1 -40.27 -10.32 -23.47
C MET A 1 -39.46 -9.91 -22.25
N THR A 2 -39.26 -10.84 -21.33
CA THR A 2 -38.59 -10.63 -20.06
C THR A 2 -37.10 -10.38 -20.28
N SER A 3 -36.67 -9.17 -19.94
CA SER A 3 -35.27 -8.78 -19.79
C SER A 3 -34.53 -9.82 -18.95
N LYS A 4 -33.52 -10.48 -19.54
CA LYS A 4 -32.57 -11.30 -18.79
C LYS A 4 -31.78 -10.34 -17.91
N ALA A 5 -31.96 -10.45 -16.60
CA ALA A 5 -31.04 -9.88 -15.63
C ALA A 5 -29.63 -10.36 -15.98
N SER A 6 -28.75 -9.41 -16.31
CA SER A 6 -27.31 -9.66 -16.41
C SER A 6 -26.84 -10.12 -15.03
N SER A 7 -26.50 -11.40 -14.87
CA SER A 7 -25.87 -11.89 -13.65
C SER A 7 -24.45 -11.36 -13.62
N ALA A 8 -24.25 -10.19 -13.01
CA ALA A 8 -22.93 -9.61 -12.83
C ALA A 8 -22.03 -10.63 -12.12
N THR A 9 -20.91 -10.99 -12.77
CA THR A 9 -19.90 -11.88 -12.18
C THR A 9 -19.45 -11.28 -10.84
N PRO A 10 -19.43 -12.06 -9.75
CA PRO A 10 -19.00 -11.54 -8.46
C PRO A 10 -17.55 -11.06 -8.53
N LEU A 11 -17.31 -9.83 -8.06
CA LEU A 11 -15.97 -9.23 -8.02
C LEU A 11 -15.08 -9.96 -7.01
N ASN A 12 -13.81 -10.14 -7.38
CA ASN A 12 -12.76 -10.58 -6.45
C ASN A 12 -12.33 -9.44 -5.50
N LEU A 13 -11.41 -9.70 -4.58
CA LEU A 13 -11.04 -8.70 -3.56
C LEU A 13 -10.40 -7.47 -4.18
N ALA A 14 -9.41 -7.65 -5.06
CA ALA A 14 -8.72 -6.56 -5.73
C ALA A 14 -9.70 -5.71 -6.57
N GLN A 15 -10.64 -6.35 -7.26
CA GLN A 15 -11.68 -5.65 -8.01
C GLN A 15 -12.63 -4.86 -7.10
N LYS A 16 -13.02 -5.41 -5.94
CA LYS A 16 -13.83 -4.65 -4.97
C LYS A 16 -13.08 -3.42 -4.48
N LEU A 17 -11.82 -3.59 -4.09
CA LEU A 17 -10.96 -2.49 -3.67
C LEU A 17 -10.84 -1.42 -4.78
N ILE A 18 -10.57 -1.81 -6.02
CA ILE A 18 -10.52 -0.86 -7.15
C ILE A 18 -11.87 -0.16 -7.34
N SER A 19 -12.98 -0.92 -7.33
CA SER A 19 -14.33 -0.40 -7.52
C SER A 19 -14.73 0.63 -6.45
N ASP A 20 -14.33 0.42 -5.20
CA ASP A 20 -14.67 1.32 -4.08
C ASP A 20 -13.91 2.67 -4.13
N HIS A 21 -12.82 2.72 -4.89
CA HIS A 21 -11.98 3.91 -5.07
C HIS A 21 -12.02 4.47 -6.49
N LEU A 22 -12.75 3.86 -7.42
CA LEU A 22 -12.80 4.27 -8.82
C LEU A 22 -13.50 5.64 -8.96
N ILE A 23 -12.78 6.62 -9.50
CA ILE A 23 -13.32 7.93 -9.85
C ILE A 23 -13.77 7.94 -11.31
N SER A 24 -12.97 7.39 -12.21
CA SER A 24 -13.26 7.31 -13.64
C SER A 24 -12.50 6.16 -14.32
N GLY A 25 -12.91 5.81 -15.54
CA GLY A 25 -12.38 4.70 -16.32
C GLY A 25 -13.23 3.43 -16.21
N GLU A 26 -12.88 2.42 -16.99
CA GLU A 26 -13.53 1.11 -16.97
C GLU A 26 -12.58 0.09 -16.34
N MET A 27 -13.10 -0.84 -15.53
CA MET A 27 -12.30 -1.91 -14.92
C MET A 27 -12.01 -3.05 -15.91
N LEU A 28 -11.60 -2.67 -17.13
CA LEU A 28 -11.12 -3.58 -18.17
C LEU A 28 -9.59 -3.63 -18.09
N PRO A 29 -8.95 -4.81 -18.04
CA PRO A 29 -7.50 -4.87 -18.02
C PRO A 29 -6.86 -4.07 -19.15
N ASP A 30 -5.76 -3.37 -18.83
CA ASP A 30 -4.99 -2.52 -19.73
C ASP A 30 -5.64 -1.17 -20.14
N SER A 31 -6.85 -0.84 -19.65
CA SER A 31 -7.38 0.54 -19.78
C SER A 31 -6.91 1.44 -18.64
N GLU A 32 -6.83 2.74 -18.87
CA GLU A 32 -6.54 3.71 -17.81
C GLU A 32 -7.74 3.85 -16.85
N ILE A 33 -7.45 3.91 -15.56
CA ILE A 33 -8.41 4.19 -14.50
C ILE A 33 -7.87 5.27 -13.57
N ALA A 34 -8.76 6.05 -12.99
CA ALA A 34 -8.45 7.07 -11.99
C ALA A 34 -8.97 6.63 -10.62
N LEU A 35 -8.09 6.63 -9.62
CA LEU A 35 -8.38 6.14 -8.27
C LEU A 35 -8.31 7.27 -7.24
N ARG A 36 -9.30 7.31 -6.34
CA ARG A 36 -9.22 8.09 -5.11
C ARG A 36 -8.22 7.45 -4.15
N ILE A 37 -7.35 8.26 -3.59
CA ILE A 37 -6.39 7.83 -2.56
C ILE A 37 -6.86 8.31 -1.18
N ASP A 38 -6.95 7.40 -0.20
CA ASP A 38 -7.35 7.76 1.16
C ASP A 38 -6.13 8.18 2.01
N GLN A 39 -5.03 7.43 1.93
CA GLN A 39 -3.82 7.62 2.74
C GLN A 39 -2.57 7.87 1.90
N ALA A 40 -1.58 8.56 2.49
CA ALA A 40 -0.25 8.75 1.87
C ALA A 40 0.89 8.38 2.83
N LEU A 41 1.92 7.72 2.29
CA LEU A 41 3.16 7.35 3.00
C LEU A 41 4.38 7.95 2.30
N LEU A 42 5.21 8.65 3.06
CA LEU A 42 6.43 9.27 2.55
C LEU A 42 7.65 8.81 3.34
N GLN A 43 8.77 8.63 2.65
CA GLN A 43 10.08 8.38 3.26
C GLN A 43 11.01 9.59 3.06
N ASP A 44 12.13 9.68 3.78
CA ASP A 44 12.94 10.90 3.90
C ASP A 44 13.78 11.27 2.67
N VAL A 45 13.97 10.35 1.72
CA VAL A 45 14.63 10.61 0.43
C VAL A 45 13.71 11.35 -0.53
N LEU A 46 12.49 10.85 -0.75
CA LEU A 46 11.54 11.47 -1.70
C LEU A 46 10.53 12.42 -1.04
N GLY A 47 10.38 12.35 0.28
CA GLY A 47 9.49 13.22 1.04
C GLY A 47 9.81 14.70 0.84
N THR A 48 11.09 15.04 0.75
CA THR A 48 11.52 16.43 0.51
C THR A 48 10.99 16.96 -0.81
N LEU A 49 11.08 16.15 -1.88
CA LEU A 49 10.54 16.51 -3.19
C LEU A 49 9.02 16.70 -3.11
N VAL A 50 8.30 15.77 -2.49
CA VAL A 50 6.83 15.86 -2.35
C VAL A 50 6.42 17.15 -1.64
N MET A 51 7.09 17.51 -0.54
CA MET A 51 6.77 18.73 0.21
C MET A 51 7.03 20.01 -0.60
N LEU A 52 8.08 20.02 -1.43
CA LEU A 52 8.37 21.14 -2.33
C LEU A 52 7.35 21.24 -3.47
N GLU A 53 6.86 20.11 -3.99
CA GLU A 53 5.78 20.11 -4.99
C GLU A 53 4.47 20.63 -4.41
N LEU A 54 4.10 20.22 -3.18
CA LEU A 54 2.92 20.75 -2.49
C LEU A 54 3.02 22.26 -2.25
N GLU A 55 4.21 22.75 -1.91
CA GLU A 55 4.51 24.18 -1.81
C GLU A 55 4.28 24.89 -3.15
N ALA A 56 4.84 24.36 -4.23
CA ALA A 56 4.77 24.93 -5.56
C ALA A 56 3.33 24.95 -6.11
N MET A 57 2.52 23.94 -5.76
CA MET A 57 1.09 23.88 -6.08
C MET A 57 0.25 24.88 -5.26
N GLY A 58 0.82 25.49 -4.21
CA GLY A 58 0.10 26.41 -3.33
C GLY A 58 -0.96 25.72 -2.46
N ILE A 59 -0.75 24.45 -2.10
CA ILE A 59 -1.68 23.70 -1.26
C ILE A 59 -1.52 24.14 0.20
N ASP A 60 -2.63 24.48 0.86
CA ASP A 60 -2.62 24.85 2.28
C ASP A 60 -2.45 23.63 3.20
N ARG A 61 -3.23 22.57 2.94
CA ARG A 61 -3.20 21.30 3.68
C ARG A 61 -3.47 20.11 2.74
N VAL A 62 -2.91 18.96 3.09
CA VAL A 62 -3.11 17.72 2.35
C VAL A 62 -4.56 17.21 2.47
N HIS A 63 -5.04 16.59 1.40
CA HIS A 63 -6.36 15.97 1.31
C HIS A 63 -6.38 14.52 1.82
N THR A 64 -5.30 13.77 1.64
CA THR A 64 -5.15 12.39 2.14
C THR A 64 -5.00 12.35 3.65
N GLN A 65 -5.74 11.46 4.31
CA GLN A 65 -5.79 11.35 5.76
C GLN A 65 -5.76 9.89 6.26
N PRO A 66 -4.72 9.48 7.01
CA PRO A 66 -3.50 10.25 7.29
C PRO A 66 -2.58 10.35 6.07
N SER A 67 -1.81 11.43 6.02
CA SER A 67 -0.53 11.48 5.32
C SER A 67 0.59 11.40 6.35
N VAL A 68 1.62 10.59 6.12
CA VAL A 68 2.69 10.37 7.11
C VAL A 68 4.06 10.43 6.46
N GLN A 69 4.94 11.27 7.01
CA GLN A 69 6.36 11.36 6.67
C GLN A 69 7.19 10.54 7.67
N TYR A 70 7.95 9.59 7.17
CA TYR A 70 8.86 8.75 7.94
C TYR A 70 10.32 9.18 7.73
N ILE A 71 11.10 9.11 8.79
CA ILE A 71 12.56 9.22 8.76
C ILE A 71 13.15 7.84 9.04
N ASP A 72 13.46 7.09 7.97
CA ASP A 72 13.90 5.70 8.06
C ASP A 72 15.03 5.31 7.10
N HIS A 73 15.33 6.11 6.07
CA HIS A 73 16.41 5.83 5.10
C HIS A 73 17.73 6.53 5.46
N GLY A 74 17.67 7.75 5.99
CA GLY A 74 18.85 8.60 6.26
C GLY A 74 19.43 8.52 7.67
N LEU A 75 19.10 7.50 8.47
CA LEU A 75 19.38 7.48 9.92
C LEU A 75 20.86 7.64 10.29
N VAL A 76 21.78 7.18 9.43
CA VAL A 76 23.21 7.41 9.61
C VAL A 76 23.55 8.81 9.11
N GLN A 77 23.74 9.74 10.04
CA GLN A 77 24.22 11.09 9.73
C GLN A 77 25.70 11.05 9.35
N ALA A 78 25.98 10.79 8.07
CA ALA A 78 27.33 10.86 7.52
C ALA A 78 27.79 12.33 7.35
N ASP A 79 26.85 13.26 7.20
CA ASP A 79 27.07 14.69 7.05
C ASP A 79 25.94 15.53 7.69
N HIS A 80 26.01 16.86 7.51
CA HIS A 80 25.06 17.83 8.06
C HIS A 80 23.74 17.92 7.26
N LEU A 81 23.70 17.45 6.01
CA LEU A 81 22.54 17.59 5.13
C LEU A 81 21.33 16.81 5.67
N ASN A 82 21.57 15.69 6.35
CA ASN A 82 20.51 14.90 6.97
C ASN A 82 19.81 15.67 8.10
N ALA A 83 20.56 16.43 8.92
CA ALA A 83 19.98 17.21 10.01
C ALA A 83 19.10 18.35 9.49
N GLU A 84 19.54 19.06 8.45
CA GLU A 84 18.75 20.11 7.80
C GLU A 84 17.51 19.57 7.11
N THR A 85 17.63 18.43 6.43
CA THR A 85 16.50 17.72 5.80
C THR A 85 15.41 17.37 6.82
N TYR A 86 15.79 16.91 8.01
CA TYR A 86 14.82 16.55 9.05
C TYR A 86 14.09 17.76 9.62
N LEU A 87 14.79 18.89 9.78
CA LEU A 87 14.17 20.15 10.19
C LEU A 87 13.21 20.68 9.11
N PHE A 88 13.59 20.58 7.84
CA PHE A 88 12.72 20.91 6.72
C PHE A 88 11.46 20.03 6.74
N LEU A 89 11.62 18.70 6.74
CA LEU A 89 10.50 17.76 6.71
C LEU A 89 9.56 17.94 7.90
N LYS A 90 10.11 18.17 9.10
CA LYS A 90 9.29 18.45 10.28
C LYS A 90 8.46 19.72 10.13
N SER A 91 9.08 20.83 9.69
CA SER A 91 8.35 22.10 9.51
C SER A 91 7.33 22.03 8.37
N ALA A 92 7.64 21.32 7.28
CA ALA A 92 6.69 21.04 6.21
C ALA A 92 5.50 20.19 6.69
N CYS A 93 5.75 19.19 7.54
CA CYS A 93 4.69 18.38 8.14
C CYS A 93 3.72 19.24 8.98
N GLU A 94 4.27 20.13 9.82
CA GLU A 94 3.48 21.07 10.62
C GLU A 94 2.64 22.01 9.75
N ARG A 95 3.21 22.49 8.64
CA ARG A 95 2.52 23.36 7.67
C ARG A 95 1.37 22.64 6.98
N PHE A 96 1.63 21.51 6.34
CA PHE A 96 0.68 20.83 5.46
C PHE A 96 -0.28 19.89 6.21
N GLY A 97 -0.09 19.68 7.52
CA GLY A 97 -0.91 18.78 8.33
C GLY A 97 -0.57 17.30 8.13
N VAL A 98 0.69 17.00 7.86
CA VAL A 98 1.23 15.63 7.71
C VAL A 98 1.75 15.13 9.06
N TRP A 99 1.55 13.86 9.36
CA TRP A 99 2.14 13.24 10.56
C TRP A 99 3.65 13.08 10.38
N TYR A 100 4.43 13.54 11.34
CA TYR A 100 5.88 13.38 11.34
C TYR A 100 6.30 12.19 12.23
N SER A 101 6.78 11.11 11.61
CA SER A 101 7.41 9.98 12.29
C SER A 101 8.93 10.16 12.27
N GLY A 102 9.45 10.74 13.36
CA GLY A 102 10.86 11.06 13.50
C GLY A 102 11.83 9.85 13.51
N PRO A 103 13.14 10.12 13.51
CA PRO A 103 14.17 9.09 13.40
C PRO A 103 14.10 8.11 14.56
N GLY A 104 14.27 6.82 14.26
CA GLY A 104 14.26 5.74 15.26
C GLY A 104 12.89 5.16 15.59
N ASN A 105 11.79 5.70 15.03
CA ASN A 105 10.45 5.11 15.19
C ASN A 105 10.28 3.76 14.48
N GLY A 106 11.08 3.50 13.44
CA GLY A 106 11.07 2.26 12.66
C GLY A 106 10.85 2.50 11.18
N ILE A 107 10.89 1.42 10.40
CA ILE A 107 10.69 1.43 8.95
C ILE A 107 9.24 1.79 8.64
N SER A 108 9.05 2.63 7.63
CA SER A 108 7.77 3.21 7.23
C SER A 108 6.65 2.19 7.09
N HIS A 109 6.83 1.10 6.31
CA HIS A 109 5.71 0.17 6.04
C HIS A 109 5.21 -0.61 7.27
N PRO A 110 6.07 -1.27 8.08
CA PRO A 110 5.61 -1.90 9.32
C PRO A 110 4.99 -0.90 10.29
N VAL A 111 5.63 0.26 10.50
CA VAL A 111 5.10 1.28 11.42
C VAL A 111 3.76 1.83 10.93
N HIS A 112 3.60 2.04 9.62
CA HIS A 112 2.34 2.47 9.04
C HIS A 112 1.24 1.42 9.21
N MET A 113 1.56 0.15 8.91
CA MET A 113 0.64 -0.97 9.14
C MET A 113 0.20 -1.06 10.61
N GLU A 114 1.11 -0.83 11.56
CA GLU A 114 0.82 -0.89 12.99
C GLU A 114 -0.06 0.24 13.52
N ASN A 115 0.06 1.44 12.95
CA ASN A 115 -0.54 2.66 13.52
C ASN A 115 -1.67 3.27 12.68
N PHE A 116 -1.62 3.10 11.36
CA PHE A 116 -2.49 3.81 10.41
C PHE A 116 -3.20 2.89 9.41
N GLY A 117 -2.81 1.62 9.31
CA GLY A 117 -3.41 0.68 8.39
C GLY A 117 -4.91 0.46 8.64
N VAL A 118 -5.73 0.65 7.61
CA VAL A 118 -7.19 0.46 7.66
C VAL A 118 -7.61 -0.48 6.53
N PRO A 119 -8.03 -1.73 6.82
CA PRO A 119 -8.53 -2.64 5.80
C PRO A 119 -9.60 -2.00 4.91
N GLY A 120 -9.50 -2.21 3.60
CA GLY A 120 -10.43 -1.65 2.63
C GLY A 120 -10.08 -0.26 2.12
N GLN A 121 -9.15 0.48 2.74
CA GLN A 121 -8.72 1.79 2.23
C GLN A 121 -7.61 1.68 1.17
N SER A 122 -7.45 2.75 0.40
CA SER A 122 -6.30 2.92 -0.51
C SER A 122 -5.15 3.69 0.14
N LEU A 123 -3.91 3.31 -0.22
CA LEU A 123 -2.68 3.94 0.23
C LEU A 123 -1.77 4.16 -0.98
N VAL A 124 -1.25 5.37 -1.15
CA VAL A 124 -0.14 5.63 -2.06
C VAL A 124 1.11 5.95 -1.26
N GLY A 125 2.30 5.59 -1.77
CA GLY A 125 3.52 6.00 -1.10
C GLY A 125 4.69 6.16 -2.05
N CYS A 126 5.62 7.06 -1.70
CA CYS A 126 6.83 7.33 -2.49
C CYS A 126 7.93 6.29 -2.21
N ASP A 127 7.52 5.02 -2.17
CA ASP A 127 8.35 3.85 -1.95
C ASP A 127 7.69 2.62 -2.60
N SER A 128 8.48 1.77 -3.27
CA SER A 128 7.98 0.59 -4.00
C SER A 128 7.34 -0.46 -3.09
N HIS A 129 7.79 -0.55 -1.85
CA HIS A 129 7.33 -1.51 -0.86
C HIS A 129 6.09 -1.04 -0.08
N THR A 130 5.48 0.10 -0.47
CA THR A 130 4.14 0.52 0.00
C THR A 130 3.10 -0.60 -0.14
N THR A 131 3.27 -1.45 -1.15
CA THR A 131 2.50 -2.69 -1.39
C THR A 131 2.35 -3.62 -0.17
N SER A 132 3.26 -3.53 0.80
CA SER A 132 3.21 -4.24 2.08
C SER A 132 1.87 -4.10 2.82
N ALA A 133 1.22 -2.94 2.75
CA ALA A 133 -0.05 -2.69 3.44
C ALA A 133 -1.23 -3.52 2.87
N GLY A 134 -1.08 -4.09 1.68
CA GLY A 134 -2.03 -5.05 1.14
C GLY A 134 -2.18 -6.33 1.97
N ALA A 135 -1.25 -6.61 2.90
CA ALA A 135 -1.39 -7.64 3.93
C ALA A 135 -2.58 -7.41 4.88
N LEU A 136 -3.05 -6.17 5.04
CA LEU A 136 -4.26 -5.81 5.79
C LEU A 136 -5.53 -5.82 4.92
N GLY A 137 -5.42 -6.07 3.62
CA GLY A 137 -6.50 -5.91 2.65
C GLY A 137 -6.70 -4.45 2.22
N MET A 138 -5.62 -3.68 2.12
CA MET A 138 -5.61 -2.32 1.56
C MET A 138 -5.23 -2.34 0.07
N LEU A 139 -5.68 -1.35 -0.68
CA LEU A 139 -5.17 -1.09 -2.03
C LEU A 139 -3.94 -0.19 -1.94
N ALA A 140 -2.76 -0.78 -1.75
CA ALA A 140 -1.54 -0.05 -1.45
C ALA A 140 -0.57 -0.03 -2.63
N ILE A 141 -0.25 1.14 -3.18
CA ILE A 141 0.49 1.29 -4.44
C ILE A 141 1.73 2.16 -4.20
N GLY A 142 2.89 1.67 -4.63
CA GLY A 142 4.11 2.48 -4.72
C GLY A 142 4.07 3.36 -5.97
N ALA A 143 4.38 4.65 -5.82
CA ALA A 143 4.38 5.62 -6.91
C ALA A 143 5.55 6.61 -6.78
N GLY A 144 5.76 7.44 -7.80
CA GLY A 144 6.77 8.51 -7.76
C GLY A 144 6.35 9.66 -6.85
N GLY A 145 7.30 10.54 -6.53
CA GLY A 145 7.03 11.70 -5.66
C GLY A 145 5.95 12.64 -6.23
N ILE A 146 5.91 12.83 -7.55
CA ILE A 146 4.93 13.71 -8.19
C ILE A 146 3.52 13.10 -8.08
N GLU A 147 3.35 11.82 -8.37
CA GLU A 147 2.05 11.15 -8.25
C GLU A 147 1.54 11.17 -6.81
N VAL A 148 2.43 10.99 -5.82
CA VAL A 148 2.11 11.09 -4.40
C VAL A 148 1.72 12.52 -4.02
N ALA A 149 2.44 13.54 -4.49
CA ALA A 149 2.11 14.94 -4.26
C ALA A 149 0.72 15.29 -4.83
N MET A 150 0.42 14.83 -6.04
CA MET A 150 -0.89 15.01 -6.68
C MET A 150 -2.01 14.34 -5.87
N ALA A 151 -1.82 13.10 -5.44
CA ALA A 151 -2.77 12.40 -4.57
C ALA A 151 -2.99 13.15 -3.25
N MET A 152 -1.91 13.65 -2.64
CA MET A 152 -1.98 14.46 -1.42
C MET A 152 -2.65 15.82 -1.65
N ALA A 153 -2.61 16.37 -2.87
CA ALA A 153 -3.34 17.56 -3.27
C ALA A 153 -4.82 17.30 -3.62
N GLY A 154 -5.27 16.04 -3.56
CA GLY A 154 -6.66 15.64 -3.82
C GLY A 154 -6.93 15.22 -5.27
N GLU A 155 -5.90 15.15 -6.11
CA GLU A 155 -6.02 14.68 -7.49
C GLU A 155 -6.03 13.14 -7.56
N PRO A 156 -6.72 12.53 -8.53
CA PRO A 156 -6.74 11.08 -8.69
C PRO A 156 -5.36 10.50 -9.01
N LEU A 157 -5.10 9.27 -8.54
CA LEU A 157 -4.00 8.46 -9.03
C LEU A 157 -4.43 7.74 -10.31
N TYR A 158 -3.77 8.06 -11.43
CA TYR A 158 -4.01 7.39 -12.70
C TYR A 158 -3.11 6.17 -12.83
N ILE A 159 -3.72 5.00 -13.07
CA ILE A 159 -2.98 3.76 -13.33
C ILE A 159 -3.58 3.03 -14.53
N THR A 160 -2.77 2.17 -15.16
CA THR A 160 -3.30 1.13 -16.04
C THR A 160 -4.00 0.07 -15.20
N MET A 161 -5.25 -0.26 -15.52
CA MET A 161 -6.04 -1.28 -14.84
C MET A 161 -5.29 -2.62 -14.86
N PRO A 162 -4.87 -3.13 -13.69
CA PRO A 162 -4.06 -4.32 -13.62
C PRO A 162 -4.90 -5.58 -13.86
N ARG A 163 -4.26 -6.62 -14.37
CA ARG A 163 -4.83 -7.98 -14.37
C ARG A 163 -4.81 -8.53 -12.95
N ILE A 164 -5.81 -9.31 -12.57
CA ILE A 164 -5.81 -9.96 -11.25
C ILE A 164 -5.20 -11.35 -11.38
N TRP A 165 -4.09 -11.57 -10.67
CA TRP A 165 -3.41 -12.86 -10.61
C TRP A 165 -3.68 -13.50 -9.26
N GLY A 166 -4.56 -14.50 -9.26
CA GLY A 166 -4.87 -15.28 -8.07
C GLY A 166 -3.74 -16.25 -7.70
N VAL A 167 -3.21 -16.13 -6.48
CA VAL A 167 -2.23 -17.04 -5.88
C VAL A 167 -2.90 -17.85 -4.78
N ARG A 168 -3.18 -19.13 -5.07
CA ARG A 168 -3.81 -20.03 -4.11
C ARG A 168 -2.76 -20.69 -3.22
N LEU A 169 -2.81 -20.42 -1.91
CA LEU A 169 -1.96 -21.06 -0.92
C LEU A 169 -2.69 -22.24 -0.28
N GLU A 170 -2.00 -23.37 -0.19
CA GLU A 170 -2.52 -24.62 0.37
C GLU A 170 -1.50 -25.28 1.28
N GLY A 171 -2.01 -26.06 2.24
CA GLY A 171 -1.18 -26.76 3.22
C GLY A 171 -0.61 -25.84 4.30
N ARG A 172 0.46 -26.30 4.92
CA ARG A 172 1.19 -25.61 5.99
C ARG A 172 2.66 -25.51 5.63
N LEU A 173 3.34 -24.47 6.12
CA LEU A 173 4.78 -24.33 5.97
C LEU A 173 5.50 -25.44 6.76
N PRO A 174 6.41 -26.22 6.14
CA PRO A 174 7.27 -27.15 6.86
C PRO A 174 8.21 -26.43 7.82
N ASP A 175 8.80 -27.17 8.76
CA ASP A 175 9.86 -26.65 9.62
C ASP A 175 10.96 -25.98 8.79
N TRP A 176 11.46 -24.83 9.27
CA TRP A 176 12.47 -23.99 8.60
C TRP A 176 12.03 -23.29 7.31
N VAL A 177 10.78 -23.45 6.91
CA VAL A 177 10.17 -22.68 5.80
C VAL A 177 9.32 -21.56 6.39
N SER A 178 9.48 -20.37 5.85
CA SER A 178 8.84 -19.15 6.32
C SER A 178 8.03 -18.46 5.20
N ALA A 179 7.30 -17.41 5.56
CA ALA A 179 6.58 -16.57 4.59
C ALA A 179 7.51 -15.98 3.51
N LYS A 180 8.78 -15.73 3.86
CA LYS A 180 9.81 -15.29 2.91
C LYS A 180 10.03 -16.32 1.80
N ASP A 181 10.01 -17.61 2.12
CA ASP A 181 10.25 -18.68 1.16
C ASP A 181 9.08 -18.81 0.17
N VAL A 182 7.85 -18.49 0.60
CA VAL A 182 6.68 -18.45 -0.29
C VAL A 182 6.89 -17.45 -1.42
N VAL A 183 7.28 -16.22 -1.09
CA VAL A 183 7.46 -15.16 -2.11
C VAL A 183 8.75 -15.35 -2.92
N LEU A 184 9.82 -15.89 -2.31
CA LEU A 184 11.02 -16.28 -3.05
C LEU A 184 10.73 -17.40 -4.06
N GLU A 185 9.86 -18.35 -3.73
CA GLU A 185 9.45 -19.40 -4.67
C GLU A 185 8.61 -18.84 -5.83
N LEU A 186 7.74 -17.85 -5.58
CA LEU A 186 7.04 -17.13 -6.66
C LEU A 186 8.04 -16.40 -7.57
N LEU A 187 8.99 -15.67 -6.98
CA LEU A 187 10.03 -14.97 -7.73
C LEU A 187 10.90 -15.94 -8.55
N ARG A 188 11.24 -17.11 -7.99
CA ARG A 188 11.99 -18.16 -8.69
C ARG A 188 11.23 -18.71 -9.91
N ARG A 189 9.90 -18.85 -9.80
CA ARG A 189 9.05 -19.39 -10.89
C ARG A 189 8.77 -18.39 -11.99
N HIS A 190 8.62 -17.12 -11.65
CA HIS A 190 8.04 -16.12 -12.54
C HIS A 190 8.99 -14.95 -12.89
N GLY A 191 10.11 -14.83 -12.18
CA GLY A 191 11.13 -13.81 -12.41
C GLY A 191 10.68 -12.39 -12.04
N VAL A 192 11.58 -11.43 -12.25
CA VAL A 192 11.41 -10.03 -11.82
C VAL A 192 10.36 -9.23 -12.59
N SER A 193 9.88 -9.77 -13.71
CA SER A 193 8.87 -9.13 -14.58
C SER A 193 7.57 -9.91 -14.64
N GLY A 194 7.45 -11.02 -13.89
CA GLY A 194 6.32 -11.94 -14.00
C GLY A 194 4.98 -11.37 -13.51
N GLY A 195 5.02 -10.36 -12.63
CA GLY A 195 3.86 -9.67 -12.07
C GLY A 195 3.52 -8.34 -12.73
N LYS A 196 4.22 -7.92 -13.80
CA LYS A 196 4.01 -6.60 -14.41
C LYS A 196 2.54 -6.34 -14.75
N ASN A 197 2.07 -5.13 -14.41
CA ASN A 197 0.67 -4.70 -14.60
C ASN A 197 -0.36 -5.69 -14.02
N SER A 198 -0.03 -6.31 -12.89
CA SER A 198 -0.90 -7.26 -12.20
C SER A 198 -1.00 -6.96 -10.70
N ILE A 199 -2.14 -7.31 -10.11
CA ILE A 199 -2.30 -7.42 -8.65
C ILE A 199 -2.22 -8.89 -8.28
N LEU A 200 -1.32 -9.21 -7.33
CA LEU A 200 -1.24 -10.56 -6.76
C LEU A 200 -2.30 -10.69 -5.67
N GLU A 201 -3.37 -11.45 -5.93
CA GLU A 201 -4.43 -11.70 -4.96
C GLU A 201 -4.23 -13.07 -4.30
N PHE A 202 -3.87 -13.07 -3.02
CA PHE A 202 -3.61 -14.29 -2.26
C PHE A 202 -4.89 -14.83 -1.62
N TYR A 203 -5.15 -16.13 -1.78
CA TYR A 203 -6.33 -16.80 -1.25
C TYR A 203 -6.08 -18.28 -0.96
N GLY A 204 -7.05 -18.96 -0.33
CA GLY A 204 -7.00 -20.40 -0.04
C GLY A 204 -6.73 -20.73 1.42
N PRO A 205 -6.82 -22.02 1.79
CA PRO A 205 -6.76 -22.47 3.19
C PRO A 205 -5.38 -22.25 3.84
N GLY A 206 -4.30 -22.15 3.05
CA GLY A 206 -2.96 -21.89 3.60
C GLY A 206 -2.81 -20.52 4.26
N LEU A 207 -3.76 -19.59 4.05
CA LEU A 207 -3.76 -18.28 4.71
C LEU A 207 -3.99 -18.39 6.24
N ASP A 208 -4.63 -19.45 6.71
CA ASP A 208 -4.89 -19.67 8.14
C ASP A 208 -3.59 -19.92 8.93
N GLU A 209 -2.55 -20.38 8.24
CA GLU A 209 -1.21 -20.64 8.79
C GLU A 209 -0.32 -19.39 8.82
N LEU A 210 -0.78 -18.26 8.26
CA LEU A 210 0.01 -17.03 8.13
C LEU A 210 -0.48 -15.93 9.08
N SER A 211 0.43 -15.41 9.91
CA SER A 211 0.18 -14.19 10.68
C SER A 211 0.04 -12.97 9.76
N ALA A 212 -0.48 -11.85 10.27
CA ALA A 212 -0.52 -10.61 9.52
C ALA A 212 0.89 -10.13 9.10
N MET A 213 1.91 -10.37 9.93
CA MET A 213 3.30 -10.03 9.61
C MET A 213 3.91 -10.97 8.56
N ASP A 214 3.54 -12.25 8.56
CA ASP A 214 3.91 -13.17 7.47
C ASP A 214 3.34 -12.71 6.12
N ARG A 215 2.08 -12.25 6.13
CA ARG A 215 1.45 -11.67 4.94
C ARG A 215 2.12 -10.37 4.51
N LEU A 216 2.58 -9.54 5.46
CA LEU A 216 3.37 -8.34 5.15
C LEU A 216 4.66 -8.73 4.40
N VAL A 217 5.39 -9.76 4.86
CA VAL A 217 6.61 -10.23 4.18
C VAL A 217 6.32 -10.65 2.73
N ILE A 218 5.21 -11.35 2.50
CA ILE A 218 4.83 -11.80 1.16
C ILE A 218 4.38 -10.61 0.29
N ALA A 219 3.51 -9.74 0.81
CA ALA A 219 2.99 -8.60 0.07
C ALA A 219 4.09 -7.60 -0.31
N ASN A 220 5.02 -7.35 0.62
CA ASN A 220 6.19 -6.49 0.46
C ASN A 220 7.01 -6.83 -0.78
N MET A 221 7.33 -8.11 -0.96
CA MET A 221 8.17 -8.58 -2.07
C MET A 221 7.42 -8.78 -3.38
N GLY A 222 6.11 -8.54 -3.43
CA GLY A 222 5.36 -8.54 -4.70
C GLY A 222 5.92 -7.52 -5.70
N THR A 223 6.45 -6.40 -5.20
CA THR A 223 7.11 -5.39 -6.05
C THR A 223 8.34 -5.93 -6.79
N GLU A 224 9.04 -6.92 -6.24
CA GLU A 224 10.23 -7.52 -6.87
C GLU A 224 9.89 -8.34 -8.12
N MET A 225 8.61 -8.69 -8.30
CA MET A 225 8.08 -9.30 -9.51
C MET A 225 7.48 -8.26 -10.48
N GLY A 226 7.55 -6.97 -10.14
CA GLY A 226 6.95 -5.88 -10.90
C GLY A 226 5.44 -5.74 -10.72
N ALA A 227 4.85 -6.37 -9.69
CA ALA A 227 3.41 -6.26 -9.42
C ALA A 227 3.03 -4.83 -9.02
N THR A 228 1.85 -4.38 -9.47
CA THR A 228 1.28 -3.09 -9.07
C THR A 228 1.03 -3.06 -7.56
N THR A 229 0.48 -4.15 -7.03
CA THR A 229 0.39 -4.42 -5.60
C THR A 229 0.10 -5.90 -5.33
N SER A 230 0.06 -6.28 -4.06
CA SER A 230 -0.36 -7.59 -3.57
C SER A 230 -1.44 -7.41 -2.52
N VAL A 231 -2.47 -8.25 -2.50
CA VAL A 231 -3.57 -8.14 -1.53
C VAL A 231 -3.89 -9.48 -0.87
N PHE A 232 -4.16 -9.41 0.43
CA PHE A 232 -4.70 -10.50 1.24
C PHE A 232 -6.08 -10.12 1.78
N PRO A 233 -6.99 -11.09 1.98
CA PRO A 233 -8.25 -10.81 2.65
C PRO A 233 -8.02 -10.37 4.10
N SER A 234 -8.81 -9.39 4.53
CA SER A 234 -8.85 -8.96 5.94
C SER A 234 -9.69 -9.96 6.75
N ASP A 235 -9.03 -10.82 7.51
CA ASP A 235 -9.67 -11.96 8.20
C ASP A 235 -9.35 -12.00 9.70
N ALA A 236 -9.45 -13.19 10.31
CA ALA A 236 -9.15 -13.36 11.73
C ALA A 236 -7.70 -13.01 12.09
N SER A 237 -6.73 -13.23 11.18
CA SER A 237 -5.33 -12.87 11.37
C SER A 237 -5.16 -11.35 11.44
N THR A 238 -5.78 -10.64 10.48
CA THR A 238 -5.81 -9.17 10.46
C THR A 238 -6.50 -8.62 11.72
N ARG A 239 -7.66 -9.18 12.11
CA ARG A 239 -8.36 -8.76 13.34
C ARG A 239 -7.51 -8.94 14.60
N ARG A 240 -6.80 -10.07 14.74
CA ARG A 240 -5.89 -10.32 15.87
C ARG A 240 -4.75 -9.31 15.92
N PHE A 241 -4.14 -9.01 14.77
CA PHE A 241 -3.09 -8.00 14.67
C PHE A 241 -3.57 -6.61 15.10
N MET A 242 -4.70 -6.15 14.52
CA MET A 242 -5.27 -4.84 14.84
C MET A 242 -5.64 -4.72 16.33
N ALA A 243 -6.26 -5.77 16.90
CA ALA A 243 -6.60 -5.80 18.32
C ALA A 243 -5.36 -5.70 19.22
N ALA A 244 -4.25 -6.35 18.85
CA ALA A 244 -2.98 -6.28 19.58
C ALA A 244 -2.29 -4.90 19.49
N ARG A 245 -2.70 -4.03 18.57
CA ARG A 245 -2.23 -2.63 18.45
C ARG A 245 -3.18 -1.62 19.11
N GLY A 246 -4.25 -2.08 19.76
CA GLY A 246 -5.26 -1.21 20.38
C GLY A 246 -6.24 -0.60 19.38
N ALA A 247 -6.13 -0.91 18.08
CA ALA A 247 -7.11 -0.57 17.08
C ALA A 247 -8.33 -1.50 17.25
N LYS A 248 -9.37 -1.02 17.94
CA LYS A 248 -10.68 -1.67 17.91
C LYS A 248 -11.12 -1.72 16.46
N ALA A 249 -11.48 -2.91 15.96
CA ALA A 249 -12.02 -3.13 14.62
C ALA A 249 -12.96 -1.97 14.25
N ILE A 250 -12.54 -1.12 13.32
CA ILE A 250 -13.36 -0.02 12.82
C ILE A 250 -14.39 -0.68 11.91
N GLY A 251 -15.44 -1.22 12.52
CA GLY A 251 -16.62 -1.71 11.83
C GLY A 251 -17.38 -0.51 11.28
N SER A 252 -17.66 -0.57 9.98
CA SER A 252 -18.74 0.12 9.25
C SER A 252 -19.41 1.28 10.00
N ARG A 253 -19.05 2.51 9.62
CA ARG A 253 -20.00 3.62 9.67
C ARG A 253 -20.52 3.89 8.27
#